data_AF-A0A137RHK4-F1
#
_entry.id   AF-A0A137RHK4-F1
#
_cell.length_a   1.000
_cell.length_b   1.000
_cell.length_c   1.000
_cell.angle_alpha   90.00
_cell.angle_beta   90.00
_cell.angle_gamma   90.00
#
_symmetry.space_group_name_H-M   'P 1'
#
loop_
_entity.id
_entity.type
_entity.pdbx_description
1 polymer ?
#
loop_
_entity_poly.entity_id
_entity_poly.type
_entity_poly.pdbx_seq_one_letter_code
_entity_poly.pdbx_strand_id
1 'polypeptide(L)'
;MDTLKNLKDELTEEYNTTQKFLNNFPKNKNDYAPHTKSMKLMDLATHIVDIFGWPQVILNTDYLDFADGYNPEKMATKEDLLQQLEKQHKAGMQALENAKEADLKLNWSIRMNGEKIMEWSKYGAIRHGLNQVTHHRAQLGVYYRLLNIPVPGSYGPSADEQNG
;
A
#
# COMPACT_ATOMS: atom_id res chain seq x y z
N MET A 1 9.33 -13.15 20.27
CA MET A 1 9.36 -12.42 18.98
C MET A 1 8.54 -11.17 19.18
N ASP A 2 9.06 -10.01 18.80
CA ASP A 2 8.35 -8.72 18.96
C ASP A 2 7.64 -8.40 17.64
N THR A 3 6.44 -8.97 17.48
CA THR A 3 5.71 -8.99 16.19
C THR A 3 5.26 -7.59 15.82
N LEU A 4 4.74 -6.84 16.80
CA LEU A 4 4.30 -5.46 16.60
C LEU A 4 5.46 -4.54 16.21
N LYS A 5 6.64 -4.69 16.84
CA LYS A 5 7.82 -3.94 16.41
C LYS A 5 8.19 -4.27 14.97
N ASN A 6 8.26 -5.55 14.61
CA ASN A 6 8.61 -5.96 13.24
C ASN A 6 7.64 -5.41 12.19
N LEU A 7 6.33 -5.41 12.48
CA LEU A 7 5.32 -4.82 11.59
C LEU A 7 5.49 -3.31 11.43
N LYS A 8 5.79 -2.59 12.51
CA LYS A 8 6.02 -1.13 12.47
C LYS A 8 7.28 -0.78 11.69
N ASP A 9 8.35 -1.53 11.89
CA ASP A 9 9.61 -1.35 11.19
C ASP A 9 9.41 -1.57 9.67
N GLU A 10 8.78 -2.69 9.29
CA GLU A 10 8.49 -3.01 7.89
C GLU A 10 7.53 -1.98 7.24
N LEU A 11 6.48 -1.55 7.94
CA LEU A 11 5.57 -0.52 7.45
C LEU A 11 6.32 0.81 7.18
N THR A 12 7.26 1.17 8.06
CA THR A 12 8.08 2.38 7.93
C THR A 12 9.06 2.27 6.74
N GLU A 13 9.72 1.12 6.57
CA GLU A 13 10.63 0.88 5.45
C GLU A 13 9.89 0.92 4.10
N GLU A 14 8.73 0.28 4.03
CA GLU A 14 7.88 0.27 2.84
C GLU A 14 7.29 1.65 2.54
N TYR A 15 6.97 2.46 3.57
CA TYR A 15 6.53 3.85 3.43
C TYR A 15 7.62 4.71 2.79
N ASN A 16 8.84 4.65 3.33
CA ASN A 16 9.97 5.43 2.83
C ASN A 16 10.28 5.10 1.37
N THR A 17 10.25 3.81 1.01
CA THR A 17 10.47 3.38 -0.36
C THR A 17 9.36 3.84 -1.30
N THR A 18 8.10 3.73 -0.87
CA THR A 18 6.95 4.18 -1.65
C THR A 18 6.98 5.70 -1.88
N GLN A 19 7.37 6.48 -0.87
CA GLN A 19 7.51 7.93 -0.98
C GLN A 19 8.51 8.32 -2.08
N LYS A 20 9.64 7.61 -2.23
CA LYS A 20 10.58 7.83 -3.34
C LYS A 20 9.92 7.63 -4.70
N PHE A 21 9.11 6.59 -4.86
CA PHE A 21 8.38 6.34 -6.11
C PHE A 21 7.36 7.45 -6.38
N LEU A 22 6.60 7.88 -5.38
CA LEU A 22 5.61 8.94 -5.55
C LEU A 22 6.26 10.30 -5.86
N ASN A 23 7.47 10.58 -5.33
CA ASN A 23 8.21 11.79 -5.68
C ASN A 23 8.50 11.92 -7.18
N ASN A 24 8.68 10.79 -7.87
CA ASN A 24 8.88 10.71 -9.33
C ASN A 24 7.56 10.59 -10.12
N PHE A 25 6.40 10.64 -9.46
CA PHE A 25 5.11 10.47 -10.14
C PHE A 25 4.91 11.55 -11.21
N PRO A 26 4.58 11.15 -12.45
CA PRO A 26 4.55 12.06 -13.59
C PRO A 26 3.27 12.91 -13.64
N LYS A 27 3.39 14.14 -14.15
CA LYS A 27 2.22 14.95 -14.52
C LYS A 27 1.62 14.44 -15.84
N ASN A 28 0.30 14.58 -16.00
CA ASN A 28 -0.43 14.31 -17.26
C ASN A 28 -0.32 12.87 -17.79
N LYS A 29 -0.12 11.88 -16.91
CA LYS A 29 -0.04 10.44 -17.27
C LYS A 29 -0.99 9.56 -16.46
N ASN A 30 -1.92 10.14 -15.71
CA ASN A 30 -2.82 9.43 -14.79
C ASN A 30 -3.55 8.26 -15.45
N ASP A 31 -3.99 8.43 -16.70
CA ASP A 31 -4.74 7.43 -17.47
C ASP A 31 -3.87 6.41 -18.23
N TYR A 32 -2.53 6.52 -18.13
CA TYR A 32 -1.65 5.56 -18.80
C TYR A 32 -1.81 4.16 -18.20
N ALA A 33 -1.94 3.16 -19.07
CA ALA A 33 -1.84 1.75 -18.72
C ALA A 33 -1.02 1.04 -19.81
N PRO A 34 -0.05 0.17 -19.45
CA PRO A 34 0.76 -0.56 -20.43
C PRO A 34 -0.07 -1.57 -21.23
N HIS A 35 -1.23 -1.97 -20.73
CA HIS A 35 -2.20 -2.83 -21.40
C HIS A 35 -3.61 -2.48 -20.93
N THR A 36 -4.64 -2.75 -21.75
CA THR A 36 -6.06 -2.47 -21.43
C THR A 36 -6.62 -3.26 -20.25
N LYS A 37 -5.90 -4.28 -19.79
CA LYS A 37 -6.23 -5.12 -18.63
C LYS A 37 -5.46 -4.70 -17.36
N SER A 38 -4.57 -3.73 -17.48
CA SER A 38 -3.79 -3.22 -16.37
C SER A 38 -4.52 -2.03 -15.72
N MET A 39 -4.30 -1.82 -14.42
CA MET A 39 -4.76 -0.61 -13.74
C MET A 39 -4.16 0.62 -14.43
N LYS A 40 -4.88 1.75 -14.41
CA LYS A 40 -4.29 3.01 -14.82
C LYS A 40 -3.24 3.45 -13.80
N LEU A 41 -2.29 4.27 -14.23
CA LEU A 41 -1.17 4.71 -13.41
C LEU A 41 -1.63 5.36 -12.08
N MET A 42 -2.64 6.22 -12.13
CA MET A 42 -3.19 6.85 -10.92
C MET A 42 -3.90 5.84 -10.02
N ASP A 43 -4.67 4.91 -10.59
CA ASP A 43 -5.38 3.88 -9.82
C ASP A 43 -4.40 2.93 -9.11
N LEU A 44 -3.30 2.55 -9.80
CA LEU A 44 -2.24 1.72 -9.22
C LEU A 44 -1.53 2.44 -8.07
N ALA A 45 -1.18 3.72 -8.24
CA ALA A 45 -0.54 4.51 -7.19
C ALA A 45 -1.48 4.73 -6.00
N THR A 46 -2.76 5.00 -6.27
CA THR A 46 -3.82 5.11 -5.25
C THR A 46 -3.93 3.83 -4.44
N HIS A 47 -4.00 2.68 -5.11
CA HIS A 47 -4.09 1.39 -4.44
C HIS A 47 -2.89 1.12 -3.51
N ILE A 48 -1.67 1.43 -3.95
CA ILE A 48 -0.46 1.31 -3.11
C ILE A 48 -0.58 2.18 -1.86
N VAL A 49 -1.01 3.44 -2.02
CA VAL A 49 -1.15 4.41 -0.93
C VAL A 49 -2.18 3.95 0.11
N ASP A 50 -3.34 3.47 -0.33
CA ASP A 50 -4.42 3.09 0.58
C ASP A 50 -4.06 1.90 1.48
N ILE A 51 -3.19 1.00 1.02
CA ILE A 51 -2.77 -0.17 1.80
C ILE A 51 -2.07 0.22 3.10
N PHE A 52 -1.40 1.39 3.15
CA PHE A 52 -0.75 1.87 4.37
C PHE A 52 -1.74 2.13 5.52
N GLY A 53 -3.02 2.36 5.21
CA GLY A 53 -4.09 2.52 6.20
C GLY A 53 -4.71 1.20 6.66
N TRP A 54 -4.43 0.09 5.98
CA TRP A 54 -5.06 -1.20 6.29
C TRP A 54 -4.81 -1.70 7.71
N PRO A 55 -3.64 -1.49 8.36
CA PRO A 55 -3.49 -1.86 9.76
C PRO A 55 -4.58 -1.23 10.66
N GLN A 56 -4.97 0.02 10.41
CA GLN A 56 -6.06 0.67 11.12
C GLN A 56 -7.40 -0.03 10.89
N VAL A 57 -7.71 -0.39 9.64
CA VAL A 57 -8.97 -1.08 9.30
C VAL A 57 -8.98 -2.48 9.92
N ILE A 58 -7.93 -3.26 9.73
CA ILE A 58 -7.82 -4.64 10.17
C ILE A 58 -7.87 -4.75 11.70
N LEU A 59 -7.16 -3.86 12.41
CA LEU A 59 -7.13 -3.91 13.88
C LEU A 59 -8.47 -3.48 14.52
N ASN A 60 -9.21 -2.58 13.88
CA ASN A 60 -10.45 -2.02 14.44
C ASN A 60 -11.75 -2.67 13.92
N THR A 61 -11.65 -3.65 13.00
CA THR A 61 -12.81 -4.37 12.45
C THR A 61 -12.58 -5.88 12.50
N ASP A 62 -13.64 -6.66 12.26
CA ASP A 62 -13.55 -8.12 12.10
C ASP A 62 -13.52 -8.54 10.61
N TYR A 63 -13.95 -7.64 9.72
CA TYR A 63 -13.94 -7.85 8.28
C TYR A 63 -14.01 -6.54 7.52
N LEU A 64 -13.65 -6.58 6.24
CA LEU A 64 -13.99 -5.58 5.23
C LEU A 64 -14.88 -6.23 4.18
N ASP A 65 -16.08 -5.69 3.97
CA ASP A 65 -16.94 -6.09 2.87
C ASP A 65 -16.81 -5.06 1.74
N PHE A 66 -16.44 -5.52 0.54
CA PHE A 66 -16.31 -4.62 -0.61
C PHE A 66 -17.67 -4.15 -1.14
N ALA A 67 -18.76 -4.86 -0.85
CA ALA A 67 -20.11 -4.45 -1.25
C ALA A 67 -20.64 -3.26 -0.42
N ASP A 68 -20.10 -3.04 0.78
CA ASP A 68 -20.48 -1.91 1.65
C ASP A 68 -19.93 -0.56 1.17
N GLY A 69 -19.20 -0.56 0.04
CA GLY A 69 -18.69 0.63 -0.61
C GLY A 69 -17.30 1.01 -0.10
N TYR A 70 -16.29 0.28 -0.56
CA TYR A 70 -14.91 0.79 -0.47
C TYR A 70 -14.75 1.96 -1.46
N ASN A 71 -14.83 3.19 -0.93
CA ASN A 71 -14.61 4.42 -1.69
C ASN A 71 -13.28 5.05 -1.26
N PRO A 72 -12.16 4.68 -1.90
CA PRO A 72 -10.90 5.36 -1.66
C PRO A 72 -11.01 6.85 -2.01
N GLU A 73 -10.28 7.69 -1.29
CA GLU A 73 -10.22 9.13 -1.59
C GLU A 73 -9.65 9.31 -3.00
N LYS A 74 -10.35 10.09 -3.83
CA LYS A 74 -9.88 10.35 -5.19
C LYS A 74 -8.65 11.24 -5.15
N MET A 75 -7.53 10.70 -5.62
CA MET A 75 -6.29 11.44 -5.82
C MET A 75 -6.12 11.78 -7.30
N ALA A 76 -5.65 12.99 -7.61
CA ALA A 76 -5.49 13.45 -8.98
C ALA A 76 -4.05 13.92 -9.27
N THR A 77 -3.28 14.24 -8.23
CA THR A 77 -1.93 14.79 -8.35
C THR A 77 -0.93 14.02 -7.50
N LYS A 78 0.36 14.27 -7.77
CA LYS A 78 1.45 13.76 -6.94
C LYS A 78 1.33 14.26 -5.50
N GLU A 79 0.95 15.52 -5.34
CA GLU A 79 0.79 16.16 -4.05
C GLU A 79 -0.32 15.49 -3.23
N ASP A 80 -1.45 15.14 -3.88
CA ASP A 80 -2.52 14.36 -3.24
C ASP A 80 -2.01 12.98 -2.78
N LEU A 81 -1.28 12.27 -3.65
CA LEU A 81 -0.71 10.96 -3.36
C LEU A 81 0.24 11.00 -2.14
N LEU A 82 1.10 12.02 -2.06
CA LEU A 82 2.04 12.17 -0.94
C LEU A 82 1.34 12.52 0.36
N GLN A 83 0.38 13.46 0.34
CA GLN A 83 -0.41 13.82 1.52
C GLN A 83 -1.22 12.63 2.03
N GLN A 84 -1.81 11.87 1.13
CA GLN A 84 -2.58 10.69 1.49
C GLN A 84 -1.70 9.58 2.03
N LEU A 85 -0.53 9.34 1.44
CA LEU A 85 0.44 8.36 1.95
C LEU A 85 0.82 8.67 3.39
N GLU A 86 1.14 9.93 3.71
CA GLU A 86 1.48 10.35 5.07
C GLU A 86 0.31 10.12 6.04
N LYS A 87 -0.90 10.53 5.65
CA LYS A 87 -2.13 10.33 6.45
C LYS A 87 -2.37 8.85 6.74
N GLN A 88 -2.33 8.00 5.72
CA GLN A 88 -2.59 6.56 5.83
C GLN A 88 -1.50 5.86 6.66
N HIS A 89 -0.22 6.18 6.42
CA HIS A 89 0.89 5.65 7.20
C HIS A 89 0.77 6.00 8.68
N LYS A 90 0.46 7.27 9.01
CA LYS A 90 0.27 7.70 10.40
C LYS A 90 -0.86 6.95 11.08
N ALA A 91 -1.98 6.75 10.39
CA ALA A 91 -3.11 6.01 10.92
C ALA A 91 -2.78 4.52 11.15
N GLY A 92 -2.08 3.88 10.21
CA GLY A 92 -1.59 2.51 10.34
C GLY A 92 -0.61 2.34 11.50
N MET A 93 0.35 3.26 11.63
CA MET A 93 1.30 3.28 12.75
C MET A 93 0.61 3.45 14.10
N GLN A 94 -0.30 4.40 14.21
CA GLN A 94 -1.05 4.63 15.45
C GLN A 94 -1.89 3.40 15.85
N ALA A 95 -2.46 2.68 14.88
CA ALA A 95 -3.18 1.44 15.16
C ALA A 95 -2.25 0.35 15.71
N LEU A 96 -1.07 0.18 15.11
CA LEU A 96 -0.06 -0.78 15.56
C LEU A 96 0.52 -0.43 16.94
N GLU A 97 0.66 0.86 17.25
CA GLU A 97 1.12 1.33 18.57
C GLU A 97 0.12 1.04 19.70
N ASN A 98 -1.18 1.08 19.40
CA ASN A 98 -2.24 0.82 20.37
C ASN A 98 -2.62 -0.66 20.48
N ALA A 99 -2.19 -1.50 19.53
CA ALA A 99 -2.49 -2.93 19.51
C ALA A 99 -1.67 -3.71 20.54
N LYS A 100 -2.20 -4.88 20.91
CA LYS A 100 -1.53 -5.89 21.72
C LYS A 100 -1.24 -7.13 20.86
N GLU A 101 -0.22 -7.91 21.24
CA GLU A 101 0.13 -9.16 20.57
C GLU A 101 -1.03 -10.17 20.47
N ALA A 102 -1.99 -10.12 21.41
CA ALA A 102 -3.19 -10.95 21.37
C ALA A 102 -4.15 -10.54 20.24
N ASP A 103 -4.24 -9.25 19.90
CA ASP A 103 -5.15 -8.74 18.88
C ASP A 103 -4.77 -9.27 17.49
N LEU A 104 -3.47 -9.43 17.25
CA LEU A 104 -2.90 -9.97 16.02
C LEU A 104 -3.33 -11.42 15.72
N LYS A 105 -3.79 -12.17 16.73
CA LYS A 105 -4.21 -13.57 16.60
C LYS A 105 -5.69 -13.73 16.23
N LEU A 106 -6.48 -12.67 16.34
CA LEU A 106 -7.91 -12.70 16.00
C LEU A 106 -8.08 -12.90 14.49
N ASN A 107 -9.16 -13.57 14.09
CA ASN A 107 -9.48 -13.74 12.68
C ASN A 107 -9.97 -12.43 12.08
N TRP A 108 -9.64 -12.23 10.81
CA TRP A 108 -10.13 -11.12 9.99
C TRP A 108 -10.37 -11.59 8.57
N SER A 109 -11.39 -11.03 7.91
CA SER A 109 -11.79 -11.49 6.59
C SER A 109 -12.11 -10.39 5.60
N ILE A 110 -11.89 -10.69 4.32
CA ILE A 110 -12.46 -9.91 3.22
C ILE A 110 -13.75 -10.61 2.78
N ARG A 111 -14.79 -9.80 2.59
CA ARG A 111 -16.12 -10.25 2.17
C ARG A 111 -16.58 -9.54 0.90
N MET A 112 -17.54 -10.15 0.24
CA MET A 112 -18.28 -9.57 -0.88
C MET A 112 -19.75 -9.96 -0.74
N ASN A 113 -20.62 -8.97 -0.57
CA ASN A 113 -22.06 -9.19 -0.35
C ASN A 113 -22.35 -10.13 0.84
N GLY A 114 -21.59 -9.99 1.92
CA GLY A 114 -21.68 -10.82 3.12
C GLY A 114 -20.94 -12.15 3.04
N GLU A 115 -20.51 -12.60 1.85
CA GLU A 115 -19.81 -13.87 1.69
C GLU A 115 -18.30 -13.71 1.94
N LYS A 116 -17.73 -14.61 2.74
CA LYS A 116 -16.29 -14.63 3.05
C LYS A 116 -15.49 -15.11 1.84
N ILE A 117 -14.65 -14.24 1.28
CA ILE A 117 -13.81 -14.55 0.12
C ILE A 117 -12.41 -14.98 0.56
N MET A 118 -11.87 -14.30 1.59
CA MET A 118 -10.57 -14.62 2.16
C MET A 118 -10.57 -14.43 3.68
N GLU A 119 -9.74 -15.20 4.38
CA GLU A 119 -9.60 -15.15 5.84
C GLU A 119 -8.15 -15.33 6.25
N TRP A 120 -7.74 -14.56 7.26
CA TRP A 120 -6.44 -14.68 7.91
C TRP A 120 -6.59 -14.39 9.40
N SER A 121 -5.50 -14.56 10.16
CA SER A 121 -5.34 -13.77 11.38
C SER A 121 -5.13 -12.30 11.01
N LYS A 122 -5.38 -11.37 11.94
CA LYS A 122 -5.08 -9.94 11.75
C LYS A 122 -3.62 -9.71 11.37
N TYR A 123 -2.69 -10.45 11.98
CA TYR A 123 -1.28 -10.47 11.56
C TYR A 123 -1.13 -10.87 10.08
N GLY A 124 -1.75 -11.98 9.68
CA GLY A 124 -1.67 -12.49 8.31
C GLY A 124 -2.25 -11.51 7.30
N ALA A 125 -3.35 -10.84 7.63
CA ALA A 125 -3.96 -9.81 6.78
C ALA A 125 -3.05 -8.58 6.62
N ILE A 126 -2.43 -8.09 7.69
CA ILE A 126 -1.48 -6.96 7.62
C ILE A 126 -0.25 -7.34 6.78
N ARG A 127 0.32 -8.53 7.00
CA ARG A 127 1.44 -9.05 6.18
C ARG A 127 1.05 -9.21 4.72
N HIS A 128 -0.17 -9.67 4.44
CA HIS A 128 -0.67 -9.74 3.08
C HIS A 128 -0.74 -8.36 2.43
N GLY A 129 -1.25 -7.34 3.14
CA GLY A 129 -1.25 -5.95 2.68
C GLY A 129 0.16 -5.44 2.35
N LEU A 130 1.12 -5.60 3.25
CA LEU A 130 2.51 -5.20 3.00
C LEU A 130 3.11 -5.92 1.77
N ASN A 131 2.82 -7.20 1.57
CA ASN A 131 3.24 -7.91 0.36
C ASN A 131 2.58 -7.32 -0.92
N GLN A 132 1.35 -6.83 -0.83
CA GLN A 132 0.68 -6.14 -1.94
C GLN A 132 1.34 -4.79 -2.25
N VAL A 133 1.80 -4.04 -1.25
CA VAL A 133 2.59 -2.81 -1.45
C VAL A 133 3.84 -3.13 -2.29
N THR A 134 4.62 -4.13 -1.89
CA THR A 134 5.80 -4.57 -2.65
C THR A 134 5.45 -5.00 -4.07
N HIS A 135 4.42 -5.83 -4.22
CA HIS A 135 3.96 -6.37 -5.51
C HIS A 135 3.56 -5.25 -6.48
N HIS A 136 2.70 -4.34 -6.04
CA HIS A 136 2.18 -3.26 -6.87
C HIS A 136 3.20 -2.15 -7.09
N ARG A 137 4.09 -1.86 -6.13
CA ARG A 137 5.20 -0.93 -6.37
C ARG A 137 6.18 -1.46 -7.41
N ALA A 138 6.43 -2.77 -7.46
CA ALA A 138 7.22 -3.37 -8.53
C ALA A 138 6.55 -3.19 -9.90
N GLN A 139 5.22 -3.35 -9.99
CA GLN A 139 4.46 -3.02 -11.20
C GLN A 139 4.60 -1.53 -11.57
N LEU A 140 4.48 -0.62 -10.59
CA LEU A 140 4.67 0.81 -10.80
C LEU A 140 6.06 1.13 -11.36
N GLY A 141 7.10 0.43 -10.90
CA GLY A 141 8.46 0.53 -11.45
C GLY A 141 8.53 0.21 -12.94
N VAL A 142 7.80 -0.81 -13.41
CA VAL A 142 7.70 -1.12 -14.84
C VAL A 142 6.99 0.00 -15.61
N TYR A 143 5.95 0.61 -15.04
CA TYR A 143 5.27 1.75 -15.68
C TYR A 143 6.22 2.91 -15.83
N TYR A 144 7.02 3.19 -14.80
CA TYR A 144 8.04 4.24 -14.83
C TYR A 144 9.08 3.97 -15.91
N ARG A 145 9.59 2.74 -16.03
CA ARG A 145 10.51 2.35 -17.12
C ARG A 145 9.90 2.63 -18.50
N LEU A 146 8.65 2.22 -18.74
CA LEU A 146 7.98 2.39 -20.03
C LEU A 146 7.70 3.86 -20.37
N LEU A 147 7.58 4.71 -19.35
CA LEU A 147 7.36 6.15 -19.48
C LEU A 147 8.66 6.97 -19.45
N ASN A 148 9.83 6.33 -19.39
CA ASN A 148 11.13 6.99 -19.21
C ASN A 148 11.21 7.87 -17.95
N ILE A 149 10.60 7.40 -16.86
CA ILE A 149 10.67 8.01 -15.53
C ILE A 149 11.74 7.26 -14.72
N PRO A 150 12.66 7.96 -14.05
CA PRO A 150 13.66 7.31 -13.21
C PRO A 150 13.01 6.43 -12.14
N VAL A 151 13.44 5.17 -12.04
CA VAL A 151 12.92 4.22 -11.05
C VAL A 151 13.79 4.30 -9.80
N PRO A 152 13.24 4.61 -8.61
CA PRO A 152 14.01 4.52 -7.37
C PRO A 152 14.35 3.08 -7.00
N GLY A 153 15.40 2.88 -6.21
CA GLY A 153 15.72 1.61 -5.60
C GLY A 153 14.65 1.20 -4.58
N SER A 154 14.36 -0.10 -4.50
CA SER A 154 13.46 -0.64 -3.47
C SER A 154 14.26 -1.29 -2.34
N TYR A 155 14.82 -2.48 -2.59
CA TYR A 155 15.66 -3.20 -1.62
C TYR A 155 17.15 -3.18 -1.98
N GLY A 156 17.44 -2.69 -3.18
CA GLY A 156 18.77 -2.45 -3.73
C GLY A 156 18.68 -1.37 -4.81
N PRO A 157 19.82 -0.94 -5.36
CA PRO A 157 19.86 0.12 -6.35
C PRO A 157 19.11 -0.27 -7.61
N SER A 158 18.48 0.70 -8.26
CA SER A 158 17.99 0.56 -9.63
C SER A 158 19.08 0.94 -10.63
N ALA A 159 18.87 0.73 -11.94
CA ALA A 159 19.79 1.25 -12.95
C ALA A 159 19.81 2.79 -13.05
N ASP A 160 18.84 3.47 -12.43
CA ASP A 160 18.67 4.92 -12.45
C ASP A 160 19.25 5.60 -11.19
N GLU A 161 19.56 4.82 -10.16
CA GLU A 161 20.33 5.26 -8.99
C GLU A 161 21.80 4.86 -9.23
N GLN A 162 22.61 5.80 -9.74
CA GLN A 162 24.05 5.58 -9.77
C GLN A 162 24.56 5.41 -8.34
N ASN A 163 25.26 4.31 -8.09
CA ASN A 163 26.14 4.18 -6.94
C ASN A 163 27.07 5.41 -6.95
N GLY A 164 27.04 6.20 -5.88
CA GLY A 164 28.16 7.09 -5.57
C GLY A 164 29.45 6.29 -5.42
#